data_AF-A0A9W7B0C9-F1
#
_entry.id   AF-A0A9W7B0C9-F1
#
_cell.length_a   1.000
_cell.length_b   1.000
_cell.length_c   1.000
_cell.angle_alpha   90.00
_cell.angle_beta   90.00
_cell.angle_gamma   90.00
#
_symmetry.space_group_name_H-M   'P 1'
#
loop_
_entity.id
_entity.type
_entity.pdbx_description
1 polymer ?
#
loop_
_entity_poly.entity_id
_entity_poly.type
_entity_poly.pdbx_seq_one_letter_code
_entity_poly.pdbx_strand_id
1 'polypeptide(L)'
;MSDMIRTLAEATNDAPKTISYRFSPSDSAAVSVNYFDFGGKAEAARLLCFHGKVSFDDVRYGRDQFRAKKAAGLLPFGQMPMLAYNSAFIPQTNSILRVCARVSSDSTLYPISDIVACGQIDAILDLDADLFTGVVVANYKERFGFDFLNNESEVAKVEGVKSNLRTRVFPAHLANLEKMVGEGGWLGGENTTIAIEMRLHDER
;
A
#
# COMPACT_ATOMS: atom_id res chain seq x y z
N MET A 1 5.42 -15.70 23.23
CA MET A 1 4.77 -14.78 22.27
C MET A 1 3.28 -14.98 22.45
N SER A 2 2.47 -13.92 22.57
CA SER A 2 1.01 -14.08 22.51
C SER A 2 0.68 -14.46 21.07
N ASP A 3 0.05 -15.61 20.87
CA ASP A 3 -0.33 -16.08 19.54
C ASP A 3 -1.39 -15.14 18.96
N MET A 4 -1.15 -14.63 17.75
CA MET A 4 -2.09 -13.77 17.06
C MET A 4 -3.41 -14.51 16.80
N ILE A 5 -4.51 -13.95 17.26
CA ILE A 5 -5.85 -14.49 17.05
C ILE A 5 -6.34 -14.04 15.67
N ARG A 6 -6.69 -15.01 14.83
CA ARG A 6 -7.21 -14.77 13.48
C ARG A 6 -8.62 -15.33 13.36
N THR A 7 -9.59 -14.50 12.99
CA THR A 7 -10.97 -14.92 12.67
C THR A 7 -11.35 -14.52 11.26
N LEU A 8 -12.24 -15.28 10.63
CA LEU A 8 -12.69 -15.09 9.26
C LEU A 8 -14.21 -14.99 9.22
N ALA A 9 -14.70 -13.92 8.60
CA ALA A 9 -16.07 -13.79 8.14
C ALA A 9 -16.07 -13.85 6.60
N GLU A 10 -16.73 -14.86 6.05
CA GLU A 10 -16.86 -15.00 4.60
C GLU A 10 -17.73 -13.88 4.00
N ALA A 11 -17.53 -13.61 2.71
CA ALA A 11 -18.33 -12.64 1.99
C ALA A 11 -19.80 -13.08 1.93
N THR A 12 -20.71 -12.11 2.02
CA THR A 12 -22.14 -12.27 1.71
C THR A 12 -22.55 -11.28 0.61
N ASN A 13 -23.82 -11.30 0.21
CA ASN A 13 -24.34 -10.31 -0.75
C ASN A 13 -24.16 -8.87 -0.23
N ASP A 14 -24.31 -8.67 1.09
CA ASP A 14 -24.34 -7.35 1.71
C ASP A 14 -23.01 -6.95 2.37
N ALA A 15 -22.12 -7.92 2.62
CA ALA A 15 -20.86 -7.69 3.33
C ALA A 15 -19.64 -8.27 2.60
N PRO A 16 -18.52 -7.53 2.54
CA PRO A 16 -17.25 -8.07 2.04
C PRO A 16 -16.68 -9.13 2.99
N LYS A 17 -15.79 -9.98 2.45
CA LYS A 17 -15.00 -10.91 3.26
C LYS A 17 -14.13 -10.11 4.22
N THR A 18 -14.07 -10.52 5.49
CA THR A 18 -13.30 -9.82 6.51
C THR A 18 -12.44 -10.81 7.28
N ILE A 19 -11.14 -10.52 7.37
CA ILE A 19 -10.21 -11.28 8.22
C ILE A 19 -9.78 -10.37 9.37
N SER A 20 -10.10 -10.76 10.59
CA SER A 20 -9.75 -9.99 11.78
C SER A 20 -8.49 -10.57 12.41
N TYR A 21 -7.54 -9.69 12.71
CA TYR A 21 -6.29 -10.00 13.40
C TYR A 21 -6.27 -9.28 14.74
N ARG A 22 -6.04 -10.02 15.82
CA ARG A 22 -5.99 -9.50 17.20
C ARG A 22 -4.77 -10.03 17.94
N PHE A 23 -4.15 -9.19 18.76
CA PHE A 23 -2.99 -9.56 19.59
C PHE A 23 -3.37 -9.86 21.05
N SER A 24 -4.56 -9.44 21.47
CA SER A 24 -5.26 -9.83 22.70
C SER A 24 -6.74 -10.15 22.43
N PRO A 25 -7.38 -11.08 23.17
CA PRO A 25 -8.83 -11.35 23.07
C PRO A 25 -9.72 -10.13 23.30
N SER A 26 -9.24 -9.15 24.08
CA SER A 26 -9.98 -7.91 24.38
C SER A 26 -9.85 -6.83 23.32
N ASP A 27 -9.02 -7.04 22.29
CA ASP A 27 -8.76 -6.01 21.29
C ASP A 27 -9.98 -5.81 20.39
N SER A 28 -10.49 -4.59 20.35
CA SER A 28 -11.36 -4.11 19.26
C SER A 28 -10.52 -3.41 18.20
N ALA A 29 -10.78 -3.66 16.91
CA ALA A 29 -10.05 -2.98 15.85
C ALA A 29 -10.60 -1.58 15.60
N ALA A 30 -9.83 -0.55 15.96
CA ALA A 30 -10.03 0.80 15.45
C ALA A 30 -9.61 0.94 13.97
N VAL A 31 -8.79 0.01 13.48
CA VAL A 31 -8.14 0.01 12.17
C VAL A 31 -8.77 -1.02 11.24
N SER A 32 -9.12 -0.64 10.02
CA SER A 32 -9.43 -1.59 8.94
C SER A 32 -8.74 -1.25 7.63
N VAL A 33 -8.10 -2.24 7.01
CA VAL A 33 -7.50 -2.12 5.68
C VAL A 33 -8.52 -2.60 4.66
N ASN A 34 -8.95 -1.71 3.77
CA ASN A 34 -10.02 -1.94 2.81
C ASN A 34 -9.45 -2.03 1.39
N TYR A 35 -9.44 -3.23 0.80
CA TYR A 35 -8.91 -3.46 -0.55
C TYR A 35 -9.53 -4.69 -1.23
N PHE A 36 -9.00 -5.09 -2.38
CA PHE A 36 -9.40 -6.33 -3.06
C PHE A 36 -8.81 -7.58 -2.37
N ASP A 37 -9.32 -8.76 -2.73
CA ASP A 37 -8.81 -10.07 -2.25
C ASP A 37 -7.51 -10.51 -2.96
N PHE A 38 -6.53 -9.60 -3.02
CA PHE A 38 -5.14 -9.83 -3.40
C PHE A 38 -4.26 -8.78 -2.71
N GLY A 39 -2.93 -8.93 -2.76
CA GLY A 39 -1.98 -8.01 -2.14
C GLY A 39 -2.05 -6.60 -2.72
N GLY A 40 -1.39 -6.41 -3.87
CA GLY A 40 -1.35 -5.13 -4.58
C GLY A 40 -0.95 -3.96 -3.68
N LYS A 41 -1.59 -2.81 -3.88
CA LYS A 41 -1.29 -1.56 -3.17
C LYS A 41 -1.62 -1.54 -1.68
N ALA A 42 -2.27 -2.57 -1.15
CA ALA A 42 -2.61 -2.67 0.28
C ALA A 42 -1.68 -3.59 1.05
N GLU A 43 -0.83 -4.36 0.35
CA GLU A 43 -0.05 -5.42 0.99
C GLU A 43 0.94 -4.86 2.00
N ALA A 44 1.63 -3.77 1.65
CA ALA A 44 2.53 -3.08 2.57
C ALA A 44 1.81 -2.65 3.87
N ALA A 45 0.56 -2.16 3.76
CA ALA A 45 -0.23 -1.77 4.93
C ALA A 45 -0.62 -2.98 5.80
N ARG A 46 -0.97 -4.12 5.19
CA ARG A 46 -1.24 -5.37 5.93
C ARG A 46 0.00 -5.84 6.67
N LEU A 47 1.14 -5.95 5.97
CA LEU A 47 2.43 -6.35 6.54
C LEU A 47 2.86 -5.43 7.68
N LEU A 48 2.68 -4.13 7.50
CA LEU A 48 3.00 -3.14 8.51
C LEU A 48 2.13 -3.28 9.76
N CYS A 49 0.83 -3.58 9.62
CA CYS A 49 -0.03 -3.87 10.77
C CYS A 49 0.44 -5.11 11.53
N PHE A 50 0.85 -6.18 10.83
CA PHE A 50 1.42 -7.37 11.48
C PHE A 50 2.72 -7.05 12.22
N HIS A 51 3.67 -6.39 11.54
CA HIS A 51 4.96 -6.05 12.12
C HIS A 51 4.81 -5.12 13.33
N GLY A 52 3.97 -4.08 13.20
CA GLY A 52 3.67 -3.11 14.25
C GLY A 52 2.73 -3.60 15.35
N LYS A 53 2.30 -4.86 15.31
CA LYS A 53 1.34 -5.47 16.26
C LYS A 53 0.04 -4.65 16.39
N VAL A 54 -0.43 -4.10 15.28
CA VAL A 54 -1.69 -3.35 15.20
C VAL A 54 -2.83 -4.33 14.98
N SER A 55 -3.75 -4.43 15.94
CA SER A 55 -5.00 -5.18 15.77
C SER A 55 -5.88 -4.51 14.71
N PHE A 56 -6.25 -5.23 13.64
CA PHE A 56 -6.94 -4.66 12.49
C PHE A 56 -7.90 -5.66 11.81
N ASP A 57 -8.82 -5.12 11.02
CA ASP A 57 -9.68 -5.89 10.10
C ASP A 57 -9.22 -5.72 8.65
N ASP A 58 -8.92 -6.82 7.96
CA ASP A 58 -8.61 -6.87 6.53
C ASP A 58 -9.90 -7.13 5.74
N VAL A 59 -10.48 -6.05 5.24
CA VAL A 59 -11.78 -6.03 4.56
C VAL A 59 -11.55 -6.15 3.05
N ARG A 60 -11.96 -7.28 2.49
CA ARG A 60 -11.67 -7.71 1.11
C ARG A 60 -12.91 -7.65 0.24
N TYR A 61 -12.92 -6.69 -0.68
CA TYR A 61 -14.03 -6.40 -1.58
C TYR A 61 -13.94 -7.19 -2.89
N GLY A 62 -15.09 -7.69 -3.35
CA GLY A 62 -15.27 -8.12 -4.74
C GLY A 62 -15.37 -6.93 -5.71
N ARG A 63 -15.19 -7.19 -7.01
CA ARG A 63 -15.26 -6.15 -8.05
C ARG A 63 -16.65 -5.49 -8.14
N ASP A 64 -17.73 -6.24 -7.98
CA ASP A 64 -19.10 -5.71 -7.96
C ASP A 64 -19.35 -4.82 -6.75
N GLN A 65 -18.93 -5.24 -5.57
CA GLN A 65 -19.02 -4.44 -4.34
C GLN A 65 -18.24 -3.12 -4.47
N PHE A 66 -17.05 -3.16 -5.07
CA PHE A 66 -16.27 -1.95 -5.39
C PHE A 66 -17.01 -1.03 -6.35
N ARG A 67 -17.56 -1.56 -7.46
CA ARG A 67 -18.34 -0.77 -8.42
C ARG A 67 -19.55 -0.11 -7.78
N ALA A 68 -20.31 -0.86 -6.98
CA ALA A 68 -21.47 -0.35 -6.25
C ALA A 68 -21.09 0.77 -5.27
N LYS A 69 -20.04 0.58 -4.45
CA LYS A 69 -19.54 1.61 -3.54
C LYS A 69 -19.03 2.86 -4.28
N LYS A 70 -18.31 2.67 -5.38
CA LYS A 70 -17.81 3.77 -6.22
C LYS A 70 -18.97 4.57 -6.82
N ALA A 71 -19.98 3.90 -7.38
CA ALA A 71 -21.16 4.54 -7.95
C ALA A 71 -21.99 5.29 -6.89
N ALA A 72 -22.05 4.75 -5.66
CA ALA A 72 -22.70 5.39 -4.53
C ALA A 72 -21.88 6.53 -3.89
N GLY A 73 -20.69 6.84 -4.38
CA GLY A 73 -19.83 7.91 -3.84
C GLY A 73 -19.23 7.61 -2.46
N LEU A 74 -19.20 6.34 -2.05
CA LEU A 74 -18.76 5.92 -0.71
C LEU A 74 -17.24 5.71 -0.58
N LEU A 75 -16.48 5.93 -1.66
CA LEU A 75 -15.04 5.79 -1.68
C LEU A 75 -14.40 7.18 -1.82
N PRO A 76 -13.60 7.66 -0.84
CA PRO A 76 -12.77 8.83 -1.03
C PRO A 76 -11.92 8.71 -2.30
N PHE A 77 -12.00 9.74 -3.15
CA PHE A 77 -11.37 9.78 -4.47
C PHE A 77 -11.78 8.65 -5.42
N GLY A 78 -12.88 7.94 -5.15
CA GLY A 78 -13.42 6.90 -6.03
C GLY A 78 -12.50 5.69 -6.23
N GLN A 79 -11.59 5.42 -5.27
CA GLN A 79 -10.53 4.43 -5.40
C GLN A 79 -10.30 3.63 -4.12
N MET A 80 -9.48 2.58 -4.24
CA MET A 80 -8.91 1.80 -3.15
C MET A 80 -7.40 1.66 -3.39
N PRO A 81 -6.55 1.41 -2.36
CA PRO A 81 -6.90 1.08 -0.97
C PRO A 81 -7.39 2.27 -0.14
N MET A 82 -8.03 1.93 0.98
CA MET A 82 -8.43 2.86 2.04
C MET A 82 -8.13 2.23 3.40
N LEU A 83 -7.66 3.02 4.36
CA LEU A 83 -7.64 2.65 5.77
C LEU A 83 -8.83 3.30 6.45
N ALA A 84 -9.61 2.58 7.24
CA ALA A 84 -10.52 3.22 8.19
C ALA A 84 -9.86 3.26 9.56
N TYR A 85 -9.82 4.43 10.19
CA TYR A 85 -9.46 4.60 11.60
C TYR A 85 -10.62 5.24 12.34
N ASN A 86 -11.23 4.52 13.30
CA ASN A 86 -12.45 4.95 13.98
C ASN A 86 -13.53 5.46 13.00
N SER A 87 -13.76 4.69 11.92
CA SER A 87 -14.71 4.99 10.84
C SER A 87 -14.33 6.11 9.86
N ALA A 88 -13.27 6.89 10.11
CA ALA A 88 -12.77 7.86 9.15
C ALA A 88 -11.90 7.18 8.08
N PHE A 89 -12.22 7.37 6.80
CA PHE A 89 -11.46 6.79 5.69
C PHE A 89 -10.27 7.66 5.26
N ILE A 90 -9.12 7.03 5.14
CA ILE A 90 -7.85 7.60 4.67
C ILE A 90 -7.44 6.86 3.39
N PRO A 91 -7.52 7.50 2.20
CA PRO A 91 -7.05 6.93 0.95
C PRO A 91 -5.53 7.13 0.76
N GLN A 92 -4.97 6.57 -0.32
CA GLN A 92 -3.56 6.65 -0.75
C GLN A 92 -2.59 5.81 0.09
N THR A 93 -1.88 4.90 -0.57
CA THR A 93 -0.96 3.92 0.05
C THR A 93 0.02 4.56 1.02
N ASN A 94 0.81 5.55 0.60
CA ASN A 94 1.82 6.18 1.46
C ASN A 94 1.18 6.89 2.69
N SER A 95 -0.02 7.45 2.55
CA SER A 95 -0.75 8.06 3.68
C SER A 95 -1.23 6.99 4.66
N ILE A 96 -1.73 5.87 4.14
CA ILE A 96 -2.15 4.70 4.93
C ILE A 96 -0.96 4.15 5.72
N LEU A 97 0.21 3.97 5.10
CA LEU A 97 1.41 3.46 5.77
C LEU A 97 1.83 4.33 6.96
N ARG A 98 1.85 5.65 6.79
CA ARG A 98 2.15 6.60 7.88
C ARG A 98 1.17 6.46 9.04
N VAL A 99 -0.13 6.27 8.77
CA VAL A 99 -1.12 6.09 9.83
C VAL A 99 -0.93 4.75 10.53
N CYS A 100 -0.73 3.66 9.79
CA CYS A 100 -0.45 2.34 10.35
C CYS A 100 0.79 2.36 11.27
N ALA A 101 1.86 3.07 10.90
CA ALA A 101 3.03 3.23 11.76
C ALA A 101 2.77 4.10 12.99
N ARG A 102 1.94 5.15 12.88
CA ARG A 102 1.60 6.02 14.02
C ARG A 102 0.70 5.34 15.06
N VAL A 103 -0.12 4.37 14.64
CA VAL A 103 -0.98 3.58 15.56
C VAL A 103 -0.28 2.33 16.09
N SER A 104 0.88 1.98 15.52
CA SER A 104 1.76 0.92 16.01
C SER A 104 2.37 1.29 17.36
N SER A 105 2.64 0.28 18.18
CA SER A 105 3.46 0.45 19.39
C SER A 105 4.95 0.62 19.09
N ASP A 106 5.38 0.33 17.87
CA ASP A 106 6.76 0.45 17.41
C ASP A 106 7.01 1.84 16.80
N SER A 107 7.56 2.74 17.61
CA SER A 107 7.89 4.11 17.21
C SER A 107 9.05 4.21 16.21
N THR A 108 9.78 3.12 15.95
CA THR A 108 10.88 3.12 14.98
C THR A 108 10.37 3.11 13.53
N LEU A 109 9.14 2.66 13.31
CA LEU A 109 8.53 2.57 11.98
C LEU A 109 8.35 3.94 11.30
N TYR A 110 8.05 4.97 12.10
CA TYR A 110 7.95 6.36 11.67
C TYR A 110 8.24 7.29 12.87
N PRO A 111 9.51 7.70 13.08
CA PRO A 111 9.97 8.37 14.29
C PRO A 111 9.55 9.85 14.33
N ILE A 112 8.32 10.13 14.74
CA ILE A 112 7.69 11.48 14.68
C ILE A 112 8.46 12.61 15.40
N SER A 113 9.34 12.27 16.35
CA SER A 113 10.19 13.24 17.06
C SER A 113 11.44 13.64 16.28
N ASP A 114 11.81 12.87 15.25
CA ASP A 114 12.91 13.15 14.34
C ASP A 114 12.37 13.55 12.97
N ILE A 115 12.29 14.85 12.74
CA ILE A 115 11.75 15.43 11.51
C ILE A 115 12.60 15.08 10.28
N VAL A 116 13.91 14.90 10.46
CA VAL A 116 14.83 14.58 9.36
C VAL A 116 14.64 13.13 8.93
N ALA A 117 14.58 12.21 9.90
CA ALA A 117 14.29 10.81 9.62
C ALA A 117 12.91 10.63 8.96
N CYS A 118 11.88 11.34 9.45
CA CYS A 118 10.56 11.36 8.80
C CYS A 118 10.65 11.81 7.33
N GLY A 119 11.37 12.91 7.06
CA GLY A 119 11.54 13.43 5.71
C GLY A 119 12.29 12.45 4.78
N GLN A 120 13.29 11.74 5.30
CA GLN A 120 14.02 10.72 4.54
C GLN A 120 13.14 9.50 4.21
N ILE A 121 12.33 9.04 5.17
CA ILE A 121 11.34 7.99 4.93
C ILE A 121 10.32 8.43 3.89
N ASP A 122 9.81 9.66 4.01
CA ASP A 122 8.82 10.20 3.08
C ASP A 122 9.38 10.32 1.66
N ALA A 123 10.65 10.75 1.52
CA ALA A 123 11.32 10.80 0.23
C ALA A 123 11.46 9.41 -0.42
N ILE A 124 11.69 8.35 0.36
CA ILE A 124 11.74 6.97 -0.17
C ILE A 124 10.35 6.52 -0.65
N LEU A 125 9.30 6.77 0.14
CA LEU A 125 7.93 6.44 -0.24
C LEU A 125 7.48 7.18 -1.51
N ASP A 126 7.90 8.43 -1.66
CA ASP A 126 7.58 9.22 -2.85
C ASP A 126 8.40 8.74 -4.06
N LEU A 127 9.65 8.31 -3.87
CA LEU A 127 10.46 7.68 -4.92
C LEU A 127 9.86 6.35 -5.42
N ASP A 128 9.25 5.56 -4.53
CA ASP A 128 8.48 4.37 -4.90
C ASP A 128 7.25 4.72 -5.75
N ALA A 129 6.50 5.75 -5.36
CA ALA A 129 5.37 6.23 -6.14
C ALA A 129 5.79 6.69 -7.55
N ASP A 130 6.93 7.38 -7.67
CA ASP A 130 7.51 7.78 -8.95
C ASP A 130 7.91 6.57 -9.81
N LEU A 131 8.58 5.57 -9.20
CA LEU A 131 8.96 4.32 -9.84
C LEU A 131 7.75 3.65 -10.53
N PHE A 132 6.60 3.60 -9.85
CA PHE A 132 5.40 2.96 -10.37
C PHE A 132 4.50 3.87 -11.22
N THR A 133 4.77 5.17 -11.31
CA THR A 133 3.89 6.12 -12.01
C THR A 133 3.65 5.71 -13.47
N GLY A 134 4.69 5.33 -14.21
CA GLY A 134 4.52 4.89 -15.59
C GLY A 134 3.70 3.60 -15.74
N VAL A 135 3.79 2.68 -14.78
CA VAL A 135 2.95 1.46 -14.74
C VAL A 135 1.49 1.85 -14.53
N VAL A 136 1.23 2.76 -13.61
CA VAL A 136 -0.12 3.22 -13.28
C VAL A 136 -0.71 3.98 -14.48
N VAL A 137 0.04 4.89 -15.10
CA VAL A 137 -0.40 5.60 -16.31
C VAL A 137 -0.72 4.60 -17.43
N ALA A 138 0.17 3.65 -17.73
CA ALA A 138 -0.05 2.69 -18.81
C ALA A 138 -1.31 1.81 -18.63
N ASN A 139 -1.68 1.48 -17.38
CA ASN A 139 -2.83 0.65 -17.06
C ASN A 139 -4.13 1.42 -16.81
N TYR A 140 -4.06 2.71 -16.45
CA TYR A 140 -5.22 3.53 -16.07
C TYR A 140 -5.20 4.88 -16.80
N LYS A 141 -5.02 4.86 -18.12
CA LYS A 141 -4.65 6.03 -18.93
C LYS A 141 -5.64 7.18 -18.82
N GLU A 142 -6.93 6.89 -18.76
CA GLU A 142 -8.04 7.85 -18.65
C GLU A 142 -7.92 8.68 -17.36
N ARG A 143 -7.44 8.06 -16.28
CA ARG A 143 -7.25 8.74 -15.00
C ARG A 143 -6.18 9.84 -15.08
N PHE A 144 -5.25 9.71 -16.02
CA PHE A 144 -4.11 10.62 -16.17
C PHE A 144 -4.20 11.45 -17.46
N GLY A 145 -5.33 11.41 -18.18
CA GLY A 145 -5.51 12.17 -19.43
C GLY A 145 -4.74 11.59 -20.63
N PHE A 146 -4.40 10.30 -20.59
CA PHE A 146 -3.71 9.58 -21.65
C PHE A 146 -4.62 8.59 -22.39
N ASP A 147 -5.94 8.74 -22.29
CA ASP A 147 -6.94 7.84 -22.89
C ASP A 147 -6.79 7.70 -24.41
N PHE A 148 -6.23 8.71 -25.10
CA PHE A 148 -5.91 8.63 -26.52
C PHE A 148 -4.97 7.47 -26.89
N LEU A 149 -4.14 6.99 -25.94
CA LEU A 149 -3.25 5.84 -26.13
C LEU A 149 -3.98 4.49 -26.06
N ASN A 150 -5.30 4.45 -25.84
CA ASN A 150 -6.09 3.22 -25.94
C ASN A 150 -6.49 2.89 -27.39
N ASN A 151 -6.25 3.80 -28.34
CA ASN A 151 -6.47 3.51 -29.75
C ASN A 151 -5.57 2.35 -30.21
N GLU A 152 -6.10 1.44 -31.02
CA GLU A 152 -5.36 0.29 -31.54
C GLU A 152 -4.08 0.71 -32.29
N SER A 153 -4.08 1.86 -32.96
CA SER A 153 -2.88 2.41 -33.64
C SER A 153 -1.78 2.84 -32.67
N GLU A 154 -2.08 3.00 -31.39
CA GLU A 154 -1.19 3.53 -30.35
C GLU A 154 -0.56 2.44 -29.47
N VAL A 155 -0.94 1.17 -29.66
CA VAL A 155 -0.45 0.02 -28.88
C VAL A 155 1.07 -0.04 -28.83
N ALA A 156 1.76 0.23 -29.95
CA ALA A 156 3.22 0.25 -30.00
C ALA A 156 3.84 1.31 -29.08
N LYS A 157 3.18 2.47 -28.87
CA LYS A 157 3.66 3.51 -27.94
C LYS A 157 3.53 3.03 -26.50
N VAL A 158 2.43 2.35 -26.15
CA VAL A 158 2.22 1.77 -24.81
C VAL A 158 3.27 0.69 -24.52
N GLU A 159 3.58 -0.17 -25.49
CA GLU A 159 4.65 -1.16 -25.35
C GLU A 159 6.04 -0.51 -25.26
N GLY A 160 6.27 0.60 -25.96
CA GLY A 160 7.46 1.42 -25.81
C GLY A 160 7.63 1.98 -24.39
N VAL A 161 6.54 2.45 -23.76
CA VAL A 161 6.55 2.87 -22.34
C VAL A 161 6.94 1.70 -21.45
N LYS A 162 6.29 0.54 -21.59
CA LYS A 162 6.62 -0.66 -20.80
C LYS A 162 8.07 -1.11 -20.98
N SER A 163 8.59 -1.01 -22.20
CA SER A 163 10.00 -1.30 -22.50
C SER A 163 10.93 -0.36 -21.75
N ASN A 164 10.70 0.96 -21.85
CA ASN A 164 11.50 1.96 -21.14
C ASN A 164 11.43 1.83 -19.62
N LEU A 165 10.28 1.43 -19.08
CA LEU A 165 10.15 1.13 -17.65
C LEU A 165 11.12 0.01 -17.24
N ARG A 166 11.11 -1.11 -17.98
CA ARG A 166 11.98 -2.26 -17.68
C ARG A 166 13.46 -2.01 -17.90
N THR A 167 13.84 -1.31 -18.97
CA THR A 167 15.25 -1.20 -19.39
C THR A 167 15.97 0.00 -18.82
N ARG A 168 15.24 1.04 -18.38
CA ARG A 168 15.85 2.31 -17.96
C ARG A 168 15.32 2.82 -16.63
N VAL A 169 14.00 2.92 -16.46
CA VAL A 169 13.41 3.56 -15.27
C VAL A 169 13.59 2.68 -14.03
N PHE A 170 13.14 1.42 -14.07
CA PHE A 170 13.25 0.52 -12.93
C PHE A 170 14.71 0.32 -12.49
N PRO A 171 15.67 0.01 -13.39
CA PRO A 171 17.07 -0.14 -12.99
C PRO A 171 17.64 1.12 -12.33
N ALA A 172 17.33 2.32 -12.84
CA ALA A 172 17.84 3.57 -12.29
C ALA A 172 17.28 3.86 -10.89
N HIS A 173 15.99 3.68 -10.67
CA HIS A 173 15.36 3.86 -9.36
C HIS A 173 15.87 2.83 -8.35
N LEU A 174 15.90 1.54 -8.74
CA LEU A 174 16.41 0.47 -7.88
C LEU A 174 17.88 0.69 -7.51
N ALA A 175 18.72 1.16 -8.43
CA ALA A 175 20.11 1.50 -8.14
C ALA A 175 20.25 2.68 -7.17
N ASN A 176 19.29 3.60 -7.12
CA ASN A 176 19.29 4.67 -6.11
C ASN A 176 18.85 4.15 -4.75
N LEU A 177 17.85 3.28 -4.70
CA LEU A 177 17.38 2.65 -3.47
C LEU A 177 18.43 1.74 -2.85
N GLU A 178 19.15 0.97 -3.67
CA GLU A 178 20.24 0.10 -3.22
C GLU A 178 21.31 0.91 -2.45
N LYS A 179 21.62 2.13 -2.89
CA LYS A 179 22.56 3.03 -2.20
C LYS A 179 22.05 3.52 -0.85
N MET A 180 20.74 3.44 -0.61
CA MET A 180 20.08 3.88 0.62
C MET A 180 19.89 2.74 1.63
N VAL A 181 20.25 1.51 1.27
CA VAL A 181 20.23 0.37 2.18
C VAL A 181 21.35 0.55 3.20
N GLY A 182 20.98 0.71 4.47
CA GLY A 182 21.94 0.81 5.58
C GLY A 182 22.57 -0.53 5.93
N GLU A 183 23.55 -0.53 6.84
CA GLU A 183 24.26 -1.75 7.28
C GLU A 183 23.31 -2.83 7.86
N GLY A 184 22.17 -2.42 8.41
CA GLY A 184 21.10 -3.32 8.88
C GLY A 184 20.26 -3.97 7.78
N GLY A 185 20.49 -3.63 6.50
CA GLY A 185 19.73 -4.15 5.36
C GLY A 185 18.35 -3.51 5.20
N TRP A 186 18.16 -2.30 5.73
CA TRP A 186 16.90 -1.56 5.68
C TRP A 186 17.06 -0.24 4.93
N LEU A 187 16.01 0.16 4.20
CA LEU A 187 15.93 1.48 3.60
C LEU A 187 15.66 2.51 4.69
N GLY A 188 16.51 3.55 4.74
CA GLY A 188 16.40 4.62 5.74
C GLY A 188 17.19 4.38 7.03
N GLY A 189 18.13 3.41 7.06
CA GLY A 189 19.11 3.28 8.14
C GLY A 189 19.22 1.88 8.75
N GLU A 190 19.49 1.81 10.06
CA GLU A 190 19.74 0.56 10.79
C GLU A 190 18.47 -0.19 11.19
N ASN A 191 17.32 0.49 11.27
CA ASN A 191 16.06 -0.06 11.77
C ASN A 191 15.02 -0.25 10.66
N THR A 192 14.08 -1.17 10.87
CA THR A 192 12.90 -1.34 10.01
C THR A 192 12.01 -0.10 10.07
N THR A 193 11.72 0.50 8.91
CA THR A 193 10.80 1.64 8.77
C THR A 193 9.63 1.30 7.86
N ILE A 194 8.65 2.20 7.70
CA ILE A 194 7.58 2.04 6.69
C ILE A 194 8.08 1.97 5.24
N ALA A 195 9.36 2.28 4.96
CA ALA A 195 9.98 2.05 3.66
C ALA A 195 10.17 0.56 3.33
N ILE A 196 9.73 -0.37 4.20
CA ILE A 196 9.74 -1.82 3.98
C ILE A 196 8.97 -2.28 2.72
N GLU A 197 8.06 -1.46 2.18
CA GLU A 197 7.32 -1.75 0.94
C GLU A 197 8.25 -2.18 -0.22
N MET A 198 9.50 -1.71 -0.22
CA MET A 198 10.45 -1.96 -1.31
C MET A 198 11.38 -3.17 -1.11
N ARG A 199 11.29 -3.92 0.00
CA ARG A 199 12.11 -5.13 0.20
C ARG A 199 11.44 -6.43 -0.27
N LEU A 200 10.34 -6.36 -1.02
CA LEU A 200 9.62 -7.57 -1.46
C LEU A 200 9.56 -7.67 -2.97
N HIS A 201 10.64 -8.21 -3.54
CA HIS A 201 10.63 -9.16 -4.67
C HIS A 201 12.05 -9.76 -4.80
N ASP A 202 12.50 -10.50 -3.79
CA ASP A 202 13.51 -11.55 -4.01
C ASP A 202 12.71 -12.82 -4.30
N GLU A 203 12.51 -13.10 -5.59
CA GLU A 203 11.87 -14.31 -6.07
C GLU A 203 12.71 -15.52 -5.67
N ARG A 204 12.15 -16.38 -4.80
CA ARG A 204 12.42 -17.81 -4.80
C ARG A 204 11.14 -18.56 -5.08
#